data_AF-A0AAX3VCJ3-F1
#
_entry.id   AF-A0AAX3VCJ3-F1
#
_cell.length_a   1.000
_cell.length_b   1.000
_cell.length_c   1.000
_cell.angle_alpha   90.00
_cell.angle_beta   90.00
_cell.angle_gamma   90.00
#
_symmetry.space_group_name_H-M   'P 1'
#
loop_
_entity.id
_entity.type
_entity.pdbx_description
1 polymer ?
#
loop_
_entity_poly.entity_id
_entity_poly.type
_entity_poly.pdbx_seq_one_letter_code
_entity_poly.pdbx_strand_id
1 'polypeptide(L)' 'MRLGTRWTSGDEPPVSLPAAFRDRVRAVDGGLDADPRPNWTLTWLEGRPVAELETGVVVSLDAAGEPVVGQIDDDEF' A
#
# COMPACT_ATOMS: atom_id res chain seq x y z
N MET A 1 -19.53 8.90 -3.43
CA MET A 1 -18.05 8.93 -3.40
C MET A 1 -17.59 7.81 -2.48
N ARG A 2 -17.01 6.72 -3.01
CA ARG A 2 -16.58 5.59 -2.17
C ARG A 2 -15.16 5.89 -1.71
N LEU A 3 -15.06 6.40 -0.49
CA LEU A 3 -13.81 6.72 0.19
C LEU A 3 -12.92 5.46 0.23
N GLY A 4 -11.68 5.56 -0.27
CA GLY A 4 -10.68 4.50 -0.13
C GLY A 4 -10.46 4.17 1.34
N THR A 5 -10.04 2.93 1.64
CA THR A 5 -9.73 2.55 3.02
C THR A 5 -8.37 3.12 3.39
N ARG A 6 -8.26 3.89 4.47
CA ARG A 6 -7.00 4.45 4.96
C ARG A 6 -6.66 3.89 6.34
N TRP A 7 -5.42 3.52 6.57
CA TRP A 7 -4.90 3.05 7.88
C TRP A 7 -3.48 3.52 8.09
N THR A 8 -3.01 3.55 9.34
CA THR A 8 -1.64 3.96 9.66
C THR A 8 -0.68 2.79 9.42
N SER A 9 0.52 3.07 8.92
CA SER A 9 1.59 2.07 8.81
C SER A 9 1.82 1.36 10.15
N GLY A 10 1.95 0.03 10.11
CA GLY A 10 2.07 -0.81 11.30
C GLY A 10 0.75 -1.24 11.93
N ASP A 11 -0.40 -0.69 11.50
CA ASP A 11 -1.73 -1.19 11.86
C ASP A 11 -2.14 -2.39 10.97
N GLU A 12 -3.23 -3.08 11.33
CA GLU A 12 -3.70 -4.26 10.58
C GLU A 12 -4.24 -3.86 9.19
N PRO A 13 -3.66 -4.37 8.09
CA PRO A 13 -4.19 -4.09 6.75
C PRO A 13 -5.60 -4.67 6.56
N PRO A 14 -6.45 -4.07 5.71
CA PRO A 14 -7.83 -4.52 5.51
C PRO A 14 -7.93 -6.02 5.13
N VAL A 15 -8.83 -6.75 5.81
CA VAL A 15 -9.05 -8.20 5.58
C VAL A 15 -9.54 -8.53 4.17
N SER A 16 -10.06 -7.55 3.43
CA SER A 16 -10.45 -7.67 2.02
C SER A 16 -9.26 -7.93 1.08
N LEU A 17 -8.03 -7.72 1.54
CA LEU A 17 -6.81 -7.92 0.75
C LEU A 17 -6.34 -9.39 0.79
N PRO A 18 -5.78 -9.91 -0.33
CA PRO A 18 -5.12 -11.22 -0.34
C PRO A 18 -4.05 -11.32 0.75
N ALA A 19 -3.83 -12.53 1.30
CA ALA A 19 -2.85 -12.73 2.37
C ALA A 19 -1.42 -12.31 1.97
N ALA A 20 -0.99 -12.67 0.75
CA ALA A 20 0.31 -12.28 0.21
C ALA A 20 0.47 -10.75 0.10
N PHE A 21 -0.60 -10.04 -0.27
CA PHE A 21 -0.60 -8.58 -0.34
C PHE A 21 -0.40 -7.96 1.06
N ARG A 22 -1.12 -8.46 2.07
CA ARG A 22 -1.00 -8.00 3.46
C ARG A 22 0.38 -8.28 4.02
N ASP A 23 0.96 -9.43 3.71
CA ASP A 23 2.34 -9.78 4.06
C ASP A 23 3.34 -8.78 3.45
N ARG A 24 3.14 -8.41 2.17
CA ARG A 24 3.99 -7.43 1.51
C ARG A 24 3.88 -6.03 2.12
N VAL A 25 2.68 -5.57 2.46
CA VAL A 25 2.46 -4.30 3.20
C VAL A 25 3.20 -4.32 4.53
N ARG A 26 3.09 -5.40 5.30
CA ARG A 26 3.81 -5.55 6.58
C ARG A 26 5.33 -5.56 6.41
N ALA A 27 5.83 -6.17 5.33
CA ALA A 27 7.25 -6.15 5.02
C ALA A 27 7.76 -4.73 4.73
N VAL A 28 6.95 -3.89 4.05
CA VAL A 28 7.25 -2.46 3.89
C VAL A 28 7.22 -1.76 5.24
N ASP A 29 6.18 -1.96 6.04
CA ASP A 29 6.03 -1.35 7.37
C ASP A 29 7.19 -1.66 8.32
N GLY A 30 7.77 -2.86 8.23
CA GLY A 30 8.91 -3.28 9.03
C GLY A 30 10.23 -2.60 8.64
N GLY A 31 10.31 -2.00 7.46
CA GLY A 31 11.47 -1.22 6.99
C GLY A 31 11.35 0.28 7.24
N LEU A 32 10.21 0.77 7.73
CA LEU A 32 9.97 2.19 7.95
C LEU A 32 10.50 2.64 9.31
N ASP A 33 11.44 3.57 9.28
CA ASP A 33 11.92 4.33 10.44
C ASP A 33 11.41 5.78 10.32
N ALA A 34 10.15 5.99 10.72
CA ALA A 34 9.47 7.28 10.64
C ALA A 34 8.57 7.52 11.85
N ASP A 35 8.64 8.72 12.42
CA ASP A 35 7.77 9.20 13.50
C ASP A 35 7.34 10.66 13.21
N PRO A 36 6.04 10.96 13.03
CA PRO A 36 4.92 10.01 13.06
C PRO A 36 4.94 9.03 11.88
N ARG A 37 4.33 7.86 12.06
CA ARG A 37 4.22 6.86 10.99
C ARG A 37 3.30 7.35 9.86
N PRO A 38 3.69 7.17 8.58
CA PRO A 38 2.85 7.52 7.43
C PRO A 38 1.61 6.63 7.32
N ASN A 39 0.60 7.09 6.58
CA ASN A 39 -0.63 6.35 6.35
C ASN A 39 -0.64 5.67 4.97
N TRP A 40 -1.25 4.50 4.93
CA TRP A 40 -1.62 3.78 3.73
C TRP A 40 -2.99 4.21 3.24
N THR A 41 -3.15 4.34 1.93
CA THR A 41 -4.42 4.57 1.23
C THR A 41 -4.66 3.42 0.24
N LEU A 42 -5.73 2.66 0.44
CA LEU A 42 -6.17 1.61 -0.47
C LEU A 42 -7.17 2.14 -1.48
N THR A 43 -6.81 1.96 -2.74
CA THR A 43 -7.64 2.20 -3.91
C THR A 43 -7.84 0.89 -4.68
N TRP A 44 -8.95 0.80 -5.42
CA TRP A 44 -9.23 -0.33 -6.30
C TRP A 44 -9.22 0.16 -7.74
N LEU A 45 -8.20 -0.25 -8.51
CA LEU A 45 -8.05 0.07 -9.92
C LEU A 45 -8.37 -1.16 -10.75
N GLU A 46 -9.42 -1.08 -11.58
CA GLU A 46 -9.87 -2.20 -12.42
C GLU A 46 -10.14 -3.49 -11.61
N GLY A 47 -10.60 -3.35 -10.37
CA GLY A 47 -10.83 -4.47 -9.46
C GLY A 47 -9.59 -5.02 -8.77
N ARG A 48 -8.42 -4.40 -8.96
CA ARG A 48 -7.15 -4.77 -8.30
C ARG A 48 -6.83 -3.81 -7.16
N PRO A 49 -6.38 -4.31 -5.99
CA PRO A 49 -5.97 -3.46 -4.88
C PRO A 49 -4.65 -2.76 -5.18
N VAL A 50 -4.59 -1.48 -4.86
CA VAL A 50 -3.38 -0.64 -4.89
C VAL A 50 -3.33 0.10 -3.56
N ALA A 51 -2.31 -0.18 -2.76
CA ALA A 51 -2.06 0.50 -1.50
C ALA A 51 -0.90 1.47 -1.67
N GLU A 52 -1.15 2.75 -1.44
CA GLU A 52 -0.16 3.82 -1.52
C GLU A 52 0.16 4.33 -0.13
N LEU A 53 1.44 4.45 0.19
CA LEU A 53 1.94 5.06 1.41
C LEU A 53 2.15 6.55 1.16
N GLU A 54 1.89 7.39 2.16
CA GLU A 54 2.12 8.85 2.08
C GLU A 54 3.56 9.26 1.69
N THR A 55 4.53 8.34 1.75
CA THR A 55 5.91 8.57 1.32
C THR A 55 6.15 8.27 -0.17
N GLY A 56 5.12 7.91 -0.94
CA GLY A 56 5.22 7.54 -2.35
C GLY A 56 5.40 6.04 -2.63
N VAL A 57 5.53 5.20 -1.59
CA VAL A 57 5.66 3.74 -1.77
C VAL A 57 4.32 3.15 -2.19
N VAL A 58 4.32 2.30 -3.21
CA VAL A 58 3.09 1.63 -3.69
C VAL A 58 3.24 0.13 -3.63
N VAL A 59 2.25 -0.54 -3.04
CA VAL A 59 2.06 -1.99 -3.15
C VAL A 59 0.89 -2.25 -4.11
N SER A 60 1.12 -3.04 -5.15
CA SER A 60 0.10 -3.41 -6.13
C SER A 60 0.26 -4.88 -6.54
N LEU A 61 -0.70 -5.40 -7.31
CA LEU A 61 -0.58 -6.74 -7.91
C LEU A 61 -0.07 -6.63 -9.34
N ASP A 62 0.89 -7.47 -9.71
CA ASP A 62 1.33 -7.62 -11.09
C ASP A 62 0.31 -8.39 -11.96
N ALA A 63 0.67 -8.67 -13.21
CA ALA A 63 -0.19 -9.42 -14.13
C ALA A 63 -0.40 -10.90 -13.71
N ALA A 64 0.49 -11.47 -12.91
CA ALA A 64 0.37 -12.81 -12.34
C ALA A 64 -0.47 -12.81 -11.04
N GLY A 65 -0.80 -11.65 -10.49
CA GLY A 65 -1.49 -11.51 -9.21
C GLY A 65 -0.55 -11.53 -8.01
N GLU A 66 0.75 -11.36 -8.23
CA GLU A 66 1.77 -11.34 -7.18
C GLU A 66 1.99 -9.91 -6.68
N PRO A 67 2.16 -9.71 -5.36
CA PRO A 67 2.35 -8.40 -4.79
C PRO A 67 3.73 -7.83 -5.11
N VAL A 68 3.77 -6.69 -5.78
CA VAL A 68 4.97 -5.95 -6.13
C VAL A 68 5.02 -4.61 -5.39
N VAL A 69 6.23 -4.12 -5.14
CA VAL A 69 6.46 -2.80 -4.54
C VAL A 69 7.10 -1.89 -5.57
N GLY A 70 6.51 -0.73 -5.76
CA GLY A 70 7.05 0.37 -6.54
C GLY A 70 7.20 1.63 -5.69
N GLN A 71 7.76 2.65 -6.31
CA GLN A 71 7.82 4.02 -5.79
C GLN A 71 7.21 4.92 -6.85
N ILE A 72 6.31 5.81 -6.46
CA ILE A 72 5.93 6.95 -7.29
C ILE A 72 7.01 7.99 -7.05
N ASP A 73 7.84 8.22 -8.06
CA ASP A 73 8.81 9.31 -8.01
C ASP A 73 8.03 10.62 -8.26
N ASP A 74 8.03 11.53 -7.28
CA ASP A 74 7.42 12.86 -7.40
C ASP A 74 8.30 13.83 -8.23
N ASP A 75 9.23 13.31 -9.06
CA ASP A 75 10.11 14.11 -9.93
C ASP A 75 9.38 14.48 -11.24
N GLU A 76 8.27 15.21 -11.10
CA GLU A 76 7.71 16.04 -12.17
C GLU A 76 7.40 17.45 -11.61
N PHE A 77 8.45 18.24 -11.33
CA PHE A 77 8.35 19.70 -11.17
C PHE A 77 9.53 20.46 -11.80
#